data_AF-A0A258GST3-F1
#
_entry.id   AF-A0A258GST3-F1
#
_cell.length_a   1.000
_cell.length_b   1.000
_cell.length_c   1.000
_cell.angle_alpha   90.00
_cell.angle_beta   90.00
_cell.angle_gamma   90.00
#
_symmetry.space_group_name_H-M   'P 1'
#
loop_
_entity.id
_entity.type
_entity.pdbx_description
1 polymer ?
#
loop_
_entity_poly.entity_id
_entity_poly.type
_entity_poly.pdbx_seq_one_letter_code
_entity_poly.pdbx_strand_id
1 'polypeptide(L)'
;MWLGHQWLNLPAGSHSLHDIVHEELSLTADQERGLDALETVFITRRDVLEGEMHKANAELAAAIRGSEMAGPAVEAAVLHFHDAMGALQTETIEHVFAMRKVLTPDQRKRFDDKIGQALTADVE
;
A
#
# COMPACT_ATOMS: atom_id res chain seq x y z
N MET A 1 -6.08 1.68 -20.14
CA MET A 1 -4.95 0.94 -19.55
C MET A 1 -4.33 1.88 -18.53
N TRP A 2 -4.65 1.69 -17.26
CA TRP A 2 -4.19 2.57 -16.17
C TRP A 2 -2.74 2.21 -15.86
N LEU A 3 -1.80 3.14 -16.07
CA LEU A 3 -0.35 2.92 -15.98
C LEU A 3 0.17 2.72 -14.54
N GLY A 4 -0.71 2.72 -13.53
CA GLY A 4 -0.38 2.35 -12.14
C GLY A 4 -0.74 0.92 -11.76
N HIS A 5 -1.30 0.11 -12.68
CA HIS A 5 -1.87 -1.21 -12.39
C HIS A 5 -0.86 -2.22 -11.83
N GLN A 6 0.43 -1.90 -11.89
CA GLN A 6 1.51 -2.76 -11.43
C GLN A 6 1.92 -2.47 -9.97
N TRP A 7 1.59 -1.29 -9.44
CA TRP A 7 1.99 -0.88 -8.09
C TRP A 7 0.94 -1.21 -7.02
N LEU A 8 -0.35 -1.12 -7.37
CA LEU A 8 -1.46 -1.37 -6.42
C LEU A 8 -2.00 -2.79 -6.45
N ASN A 9 -1.68 -3.56 -7.49
CA ASN A 9 -2.03 -4.97 -7.62
C ASN A 9 -0.77 -5.83 -7.44
N LEU A 10 0.07 -5.51 -6.46
CA LEU A 10 0.86 -6.58 -5.86
C LEU A 10 -0.16 -7.53 -5.20
N PRO A 11 -0.26 -8.80 -5.64
CA PRO A 11 -1.03 -9.78 -4.89
C PRO A 11 -0.43 -9.83 -3.50
N ALA A 12 -1.11 -9.28 -2.49
CA ALA A 12 -0.63 -9.24 -1.12
C ALA A 12 0.86 -8.82 -0.99
N GLY A 13 1.25 -7.70 -1.61
CA GLY A 13 2.62 -7.16 -1.57
C GLY A 13 3.12 -6.73 -0.20
N SER A 14 2.26 -6.71 0.82
CA SER A 14 2.69 -6.66 2.21
C SER A 14 3.52 -7.89 2.58
N HIS A 15 3.23 -9.08 2.01
CA HIS A 15 4.06 -10.28 2.26
C HIS A 15 5.47 -10.09 1.71
N SER A 16 5.66 -9.52 0.52
CA SER A 16 7.02 -9.38 -0.02
C SER A 16 7.93 -8.50 0.84
N LEU A 17 7.45 -7.37 1.38
CA LEU A 17 8.28 -6.49 2.20
C LEU A 17 8.40 -6.99 3.65
N HIS A 18 7.30 -7.49 4.21
CA HIS A 18 7.24 -8.02 5.55
C HIS A 18 8.09 -9.29 5.69
N ASP A 19 8.03 -10.20 4.73
CA ASP A 19 8.86 -11.42 4.71
C ASP A 19 10.35 -11.07 4.63
N ILE A 20 10.73 -10.08 3.81
CA ILE A 20 12.11 -9.56 3.78
C ILE A 20 12.56 -9.06 5.15
N VAL A 21 11.69 -8.33 5.86
CA VAL A 21 12.01 -7.77 7.18
C VAL A 21 12.16 -8.87 8.24
N HIS A 22 11.25 -9.83 8.27
CA HIS A 22 11.25 -10.87 9.30
C HIS A 22 12.26 -12.00 9.02
N GLU A 23 12.51 -12.36 7.76
CA GLU A 23 13.39 -13.46 7.40
C GLU A 23 14.85 -13.03 7.17
N GLU A 24 15.12 -11.82 6.65
CA GLU A 24 16.47 -11.43 6.23
C GLU A 24 17.22 -10.51 7.21
N LEU A 25 16.53 -9.83 8.14
CA LEU A 25 17.15 -8.79 8.96
C LEU A 25 17.63 -9.22 10.34
N SER A 26 17.52 -10.52 10.72
CA SER A 26 17.97 -11.04 12.02
C SER A 26 17.57 -10.12 13.17
N LEU A 27 16.26 -9.88 13.30
CA LEU A 27 15.71 -8.92 14.23
C LEU A 27 15.91 -9.37 15.69
N THR A 28 16.07 -8.42 16.59
CA THR A 28 15.97 -8.72 18.03
C THR A 28 14.50 -8.83 18.43
N ALA A 29 14.20 -9.52 19.54
CA ALA A 29 12.85 -9.62 20.08
C ALA A 29 12.21 -8.25 20.39
N ASP A 30 13.00 -7.21 20.66
CA ASP A 30 12.51 -5.85 20.86
C ASP A 30 12.13 -5.20 19.53
N GLN A 31 12.90 -5.46 18.47
CA GLN A 31 12.61 -4.98 17.13
C GLN A 31 11.38 -5.66 16.54
N GLU A 32 11.24 -6.99 16.70
CA GLU A 32 10.05 -7.74 16.29
C GLU A 32 8.79 -7.16 16.92
N ARG A 33 8.77 -6.99 18.25
CA ARG A 33 7.63 -6.38 18.94
C ARG A 33 7.32 -4.96 18.46
N GLY A 34 8.36 -4.17 18.14
CA GLY A 34 8.20 -2.84 17.59
C GLY A 34 7.57 -2.84 16.19
N LEU A 35 8.00 -3.77 15.33
CA LEU A 35 7.49 -3.93 13.98
C LEU A 35 6.07 -4.48 13.96
N ASP A 36 5.75 -5.48 14.79
CA ASP A 36 4.40 -6.05 14.91
C ASP A 36 3.37 -4.98 15.32
N ALA A 37 3.76 -4.06 16.21
CA ALA A 37 2.91 -2.95 16.61
C ALA A 37 2.67 -1.96 15.46
N LEU A 38 3.68 -1.68 14.64
CA LEU A 38 3.54 -0.85 13.44
C LEU A 38 2.64 -1.54 12.40
N GLU A 39 2.79 -2.84 12.21
CA GLU A 39 2.02 -3.65 11.26
C GLU A 39 0.53 -3.67 11.63
N THR A 40 0.21 -3.84 12.92
CA THR A 40 -1.17 -3.83 13.41
C THR A 40 -1.88 -2.52 13.06
N VAL A 41 -1.19 -1.38 13.23
CA VAL A 41 -1.71 -0.06 12.90
C VAL A 41 -1.87 0.09 11.39
N PHE A 42 -0.86 -0.34 10.62
CA PHE A 42 -0.87 -0.24 9.16
C PHE A 42 -1.99 -1.07 8.53
N ILE A 43 -2.16 -2.33 8.92
CA ILE A 43 -3.24 -3.20 8.45
C ILE A 43 -4.60 -2.54 8.67
N THR A 44 -4.83 -1.97 9.87
CA THR A 44 -6.08 -1.28 10.17
C THR A 44 -6.34 -0.11 9.23
N ARG A 45 -5.31 0.68 8.91
CA ARG A 45 -5.43 1.82 7.98
C ARG A 45 -5.62 1.36 6.53
N ARG A 46 -4.87 0.35 6.10
CA ARG A 46 -5.00 -0.26 4.78
C ARG A 46 -6.42 -0.75 4.56
N ASP A 47 -6.96 -1.54 5.48
CA ASP A 47 -8.29 -2.14 5.34
C ASP A 47 -9.40 -1.07 5.23
N VAL A 48 -9.26 0.07 5.94
CA VAL A 48 -10.17 1.21 5.80
C VAL A 48 -10.11 1.83 4.40
N LEU A 49 -8.91 2.07 3.88
CA LEU A 49 -8.72 2.71 2.57
C LEU A 49 -9.12 1.80 1.42
N GLU A 50 -8.82 0.50 1.51
CA GLU A 50 -9.32 -0.52 0.58
C GLU A 50 -10.85 -0.59 0.61
N GLY A 51 -11.46 -0.46 1.79
CA GLY A 51 -12.90 -0.33 1.97
C GLY A 51 -13.49 0.88 1.20
N GLU A 52 -12.85 2.04 1.28
CA GLU A 52 -13.27 3.24 0.52
C GLU A 52 -13.09 3.05 -0.99
N MET A 53 -12.01 2.40 -1.44
CA MET A 53 -11.85 2.04 -2.86
C MET A 53 -12.96 1.10 -3.34
N HIS A 54 -13.35 0.11 -2.55
CA HIS A 54 -14.46 -0.79 -2.87
C HIS A 54 -15.80 -0.05 -2.92
N LYS A 55 -16.03 0.88 -2.00
CA LYS A 55 -17.22 1.73 -1.98
C LYS A 55 -17.28 2.64 -3.21
N ALA A 56 -16.18 3.29 -3.58
CA ALA A 56 -16.09 4.09 -4.79
C ALA A 56 -16.40 3.27 -6.06
N ASN A 57 -15.97 2.01 -6.12
CA ASN A 57 -16.33 1.09 -7.20
C ASN A 57 -17.83 0.76 -7.24
N ALA A 58 -18.46 0.60 -6.07
CA ALA A 58 -19.92 0.40 -5.99
C ALA A 58 -20.69 1.64 -6.45
N GLU A 59 -20.23 2.84 -6.07
CA GLU A 59 -20.76 4.13 -6.53
C GLU A 59 -20.63 4.28 -8.05
N LEU A 60 -19.46 3.94 -8.60
CA LEU A 60 -19.22 3.95 -10.04
C LEU A 60 -20.14 2.99 -10.78
N ALA A 61 -20.30 1.76 -10.28
CA ALA A 61 -21.19 0.77 -10.87
C ALA A 61 -22.66 1.24 -10.87
N ALA A 62 -23.10 1.90 -9.79
CA ALA A 62 -24.44 2.48 -9.70
C ALA A 62 -24.62 3.65 -10.69
N ALA A 63 -23.64 4.53 -10.80
CA ALA A 63 -23.66 5.66 -11.74
C ALA A 63 -23.73 5.20 -13.20
N ILE A 64 -22.95 4.18 -13.58
CA ILE A 64 -22.98 3.60 -14.93
C ILE A 64 -24.34 2.97 -15.26
N ARG A 65 -24.98 2.28 -14.29
CA ARG A 65 -26.31 1.68 -14.52
C ARG A 65 -27.41 2.73 -14.66
N GLY A 66 -27.25 3.89 -14.02
CA GLY A 66 -28.25 4.95 -13.98
C GLY A 66 -28.10 6.02 -15.06
N SER A 67 -27.12 5.93 -15.95
CA SER A 67 -26.83 6.98 -16.94
C SER A 67 -26.31 6.40 -18.25
N GLU A 68 -26.77 6.95 -19.39
CA GLU A 68 -26.28 6.55 -20.72
C GLU A 68 -24.90 7.12 -21.06
N MET A 69 -24.46 8.14 -20.30
CA MET A 69 -23.19 8.84 -20.52
C MET A 69 -22.46 9.07 -19.20
N ALA A 70 -21.13 9.16 -19.29
CA ALA A 70 -20.29 9.55 -18.15
C ALA A 70 -20.60 11.01 -17.78
N GLY A 71 -21.30 11.18 -16.67
CA GLY A 71 -21.65 12.48 -16.10
C GLY A 71 -21.03 12.69 -14.71
N PRO A 72 -21.47 13.72 -13.97
CA PRO A 72 -20.86 14.13 -12.70
C PRO A 72 -20.77 13.00 -11.65
N ALA A 73 -21.72 12.05 -11.64
CA ALA A 73 -21.70 10.93 -10.71
C ALA A 73 -20.57 9.92 -11.02
N VAL A 74 -20.27 9.69 -12.30
CA VAL A 74 -19.15 8.83 -12.72
C VAL A 74 -17.83 9.50 -12.37
N GLU A 75 -17.70 10.80 -12.64
CA GLU A 75 -16.51 11.59 -12.30
C GLU A 75 -16.25 11.61 -10.78
N ALA A 76 -17.30 11.80 -9.98
CA ALA A 76 -17.20 11.80 -8.52
C ALA A 76 -16.73 10.45 -7.97
N ALA A 77 -17.26 9.33 -8.48
CA ALA A 77 -16.85 8.00 -8.05
C ALA A 77 -15.40 7.69 -8.45
N VAL A 78 -14.97 8.11 -9.64
CA VAL A 78 -13.56 7.98 -10.08
C VAL A 78 -12.63 8.82 -9.21
N LEU A 79 -13.00 10.06 -8.88
CA LEU A 79 -12.21 10.92 -7.99
C LEU A 79 -12.10 10.30 -6.59
N HIS A 80 -13.22 9.82 -6.03
CA HIS A 80 -13.23 9.14 -4.74
C HIS A 80 -12.29 7.93 -4.72
N PHE A 81 -12.31 7.12 -5.79
CA PHE A 81 -11.37 6.00 -5.93
C PHE A 81 -9.91 6.47 -5.94
N HIS A 82 -9.59 7.53 -6.71
CA HIS A 82 -8.23 8.08 -6.76
C HIS A 82 -7.76 8.66 -5.44
N ASP A 83 -8.64 9.31 -4.67
CA ASP A 83 -8.30 9.88 -3.37
C ASP A 83 -7.97 8.77 -2.36
N ALA A 84 -8.81 7.74 -2.27
CA ALA A 84 -8.56 6.58 -1.39
C ALA A 84 -7.27 5.84 -1.78
N MET A 85 -7.05 5.67 -3.08
CA MET A 85 -5.84 5.11 -3.64
C MET A 85 -4.58 5.91 -3.29
N GLY A 86 -4.61 7.24 -3.47
CA GLY A 86 -3.48 8.12 -3.15
C GLY A 86 -3.16 8.15 -1.66
N ALA A 87 -4.20 8.10 -0.82
CA ALA A 87 -4.04 7.95 0.62
C ALA A 87 -3.36 6.62 0.98
N LEU A 88 -3.76 5.50 0.35
CA LEU A 88 -3.14 4.20 0.62
C LEU A 88 -1.65 4.16 0.22
N GLN A 89 -1.30 4.79 -0.91
CA GLN A 89 0.10 4.94 -1.31
C GLN A 89 0.90 5.74 -0.27
N THR A 90 0.33 6.83 0.25
CA THR A 90 0.98 7.66 1.26
C THR A 90 1.19 6.89 2.56
N GLU A 91 0.17 6.19 3.07
CA GLU A 91 0.26 5.34 4.26
C GLU A 91 1.32 4.24 4.11
N THR A 92 1.43 3.64 2.93
CA THR A 92 2.44 2.61 2.64
C THR A 92 3.87 3.19 2.73
N ILE A 93 4.09 4.38 2.16
CA ILE A 93 5.39 5.08 2.24
C ILE A 93 5.71 5.45 3.69
N GLU A 94 4.74 5.98 4.43
CA GLU A 94 4.92 6.34 5.84
C GLU A 94 5.24 5.11 6.70
N HIS A 95 4.56 3.98 6.46
CA HIS A 95 4.82 2.71 7.13
C HIS A 95 6.26 2.23 6.89
N VAL A 96 6.74 2.27 5.64
CA VAL A 96 8.14 1.95 5.30
C VAL A 96 9.12 2.82 6.11
N PHE A 97 8.89 4.13 6.19
CA PHE A 97 9.74 5.01 7.00
C PHE A 97 9.62 4.74 8.51
N ALA A 98 8.46 4.29 8.99
CA ALA A 98 8.29 3.90 10.38
C ALA A 98 9.10 2.65 10.72
N MET A 99 9.06 1.61 9.87
CA MET A 99 9.88 0.40 10.04
C MET A 99 11.38 0.74 10.09
N ARG A 100 11.86 1.63 9.21
CA ARG A 100 13.26 2.10 9.21
C ARG A 100 13.71 2.60 10.58
N LYS A 101 12.84 3.26 11.35
CA LYS A 101 13.21 3.82 12.66
C LYS A 101 13.48 2.77 13.73
N VAL A 102 12.97 1.54 13.56
CA VAL A 102 13.16 0.41 14.49
C VAL A 102 14.48 -0.32 14.23
N LEU A 103 14.97 -0.25 13.00
CA LEU A 103 16.14 -0.98 12.54
C LEU A 103 17.46 -0.29 12.93
N THR A 104 18.49 -1.10 13.18
CA THR A 104 19.87 -0.60 13.31
C THR A 104 20.38 0.00 11.98
N PRO A 105 21.45 0.80 11.98
CA PRO A 105 22.02 1.33 10.73
C PRO A 105 22.33 0.26 9.68
N ASP A 106 22.88 -0.89 10.07
CA ASP A 106 23.22 -1.97 9.15
C ASP A 106 21.99 -2.70 8.60
N GLN A 107 20.98 -2.94 9.44
CA GLN A 107 19.71 -3.51 9.01
C GLN A 107 18.97 -2.58 8.05
N ARG A 108 18.96 -1.26 8.34
CA ARG A 108 18.35 -0.26 7.45
C ARG A 108 18.98 -0.27 6.07
N LYS A 109 20.30 -0.40 5.96
CA LYS A 109 20.97 -0.46 4.66
C LYS A 109 20.45 -1.63 3.82
N ARG A 110 20.36 -2.82 4.41
CA ARG A 110 19.82 -4.02 3.74
C ARG A 110 18.35 -3.85 3.35
N PHE A 111 17.56 -3.28 4.26
CA PHE A 111 16.15 -2.99 4.02
C PHE A 111 15.96 -1.98 2.87
N ASP A 112 16.75 -0.91 2.84
CA ASP A 112 16.72 0.12 1.81
C ASP A 112 17.12 -0.45 0.43
N ASP A 113 18.14 -1.31 0.38
CA ASP A 113 18.57 -2.00 -0.86
C ASP A 113 17.44 -2.88 -1.41
N LYS A 114 16.74 -3.61 -0.53
CA LYS A 114 15.62 -4.49 -0.89
C LYS A 114 14.39 -3.72 -1.36
N ILE A 115 14.07 -2.63 -0.69
CA ILE A 115 13.05 -1.68 -1.17
C ILE A 115 13.44 -1.20 -2.55
N GLY A 116 14.67 -0.70 -2.73
CA GLY A 116 15.14 -0.22 -4.02
C GLY A 116 14.92 -1.24 -5.14
N GLN A 117 15.32 -2.50 -4.90
CA GLN A 117 15.10 -3.61 -5.84
C GLN A 117 13.61 -3.82 -6.15
N ALA A 118 12.75 -3.89 -5.12
CA ALA A 118 11.32 -4.08 -5.30
C ALA A 118 10.67 -2.93 -6.09
N LEU A 119 11.09 -1.68 -5.85
CA LEU A 119 10.58 -0.49 -6.56
C LEU A 119 11.07 -0.42 -8.01
N THR A 120 12.19 -1.08 -8.35
CA THR A 120 12.80 -1.05 -9.70
C THR A 120 12.72 -2.38 -10.45
N ALA A 121 12.06 -3.41 -9.89
CA ALA A 121 12.02 -4.76 -10.46
C ALA A 121 11.29 -4.84 -11.81
N ASP A 122 10.53 -3.82 -12.19
CA ASP A 122 9.75 -3.74 -13.44
C ASP A 122 10.35 -2.75 -14.48
N VAL A 123 11.68 -2.64 -14.55
CA VAL A 123 12.37 -1.80 -15.58
C VAL A 123 13.00 -2.65 -16.71
N GLU A 124 12.62 -3.92 -16.88
CA GLU A 124 13.01 -4.74 -18.05
C GLU A 124 11.82 -5.16 -18.92
#